data_AF-A0A0P7Z4T1-F1
#
_entry.id   AF-A0A0P7Z4T1-F1
#
_cell.length_a   1.000
_cell.length_b   1.000
_cell.length_c   1.000
_cell.angle_alpha   90.00
_cell.angle_beta   90.00
_cell.angle_gamma   90.00
#
_symmetry.space_group_name_H-M   'P 1'
#
loop_
_entity.id
_entity.type
_entity.pdbx_description
1 polymer ?
#
loop_
_entity_poly.entity_id
_entity_poly.type
_entity_poly.pdbx_seq_one_letter_code
_entity_poly.pdbx_strand_id
1 'polypeptide(L)' 'MKVDLPTEQQVIKEGLKILSAHMAPVKFARFVVACQLGEGEYLLSKNEMFADETVDSLYEKVRDFEQGKT' A
#
# COMPACT_ATOMS: atom_id res chain seq x y z
N MET A 1 19.24 -19.28 20.38
CA MET A 1 19.23 -18.07 19.54
C MET A 1 17.80 -17.91 19.01
N LYS A 2 17.05 -16.90 19.48
CA LYS A 2 15.73 -16.60 18.90
C LYS A 2 16.00 -15.86 17.60
N VAL A 3 15.85 -16.54 16.48
CA VAL A 3 15.91 -15.89 15.17
C VAL A 3 14.52 -15.30 14.95
N ASP A 4 14.44 -13.97 14.91
CA ASP A 4 13.22 -13.26 14.53
C ASP A 4 13.12 -13.38 13.01
N LEU A 5 12.32 -14.35 12.53
CA LEU A 5 12.11 -14.52 11.10
C LEU A 5 11.02 -13.54 10.65
N PRO A 6 11.27 -12.78 9.57
CA PRO A 6 10.26 -11.89 9.02
C PRO A 6 9.06 -12.71 8.52
N THR A 7 7.86 -12.19 8.76
CA THR A 7 6.62 -12.84 8.30
C THR A 7 6.49 -12.72 6.79
N GLU A 8 5.69 -13.60 6.16
CA GLU A 8 5.46 -13.52 4.71
C GLU A 8 4.89 -12.15 4.30
N GLN A 9 4.05 -11.55 5.14
CA GLN A 9 3.51 -10.20 4.91
C GLN A 9 4.60 -9.12 4.93
N GLN A 10 5.58 -9.21 5.83
CA GLN A 10 6.70 -8.26 5.88
C GLN A 10 7.56 -8.36 4.61
N VAL A 11 7.85 -9.60 4.17
CA VAL A 11 8.62 -9.87 2.95
C VAL A 11 7.86 -9.37 1.70
N ILE A 12 6.55 -9.62 1.61
CA ILE A 12 5.72 -9.13 0.51
C ILE A 12 5.66 -7.60 0.49
N LYS A 13 5.49 -6.95 1.65
CA LYS A 13 5.44 -5.48 1.76
C LYS A 13 6.75 -4.83 1.33
N GLU A 14 7.89 -5.42 1.71
CA GLU A 14 9.20 -4.98 1.26
C GLU A 14 9.35 -5.12 -0.27
N GLY A 15 8.98 -6.28 -0.83
CA GLY A 15 9.00 -6.52 -2.27
C GLY A 15 8.15 -5.52 -3.04
N LEU A 16 6.90 -5.30 -2.63
CA LEU A 16 6.01 -4.32 -3.26
C LEU A 16 6.60 -2.89 -3.22
N LYS A 17 7.22 -2.50 -2.10
CA LYS A 17 7.86 -1.18 -1.96
C LYS A 17 8.99 -1.01 -2.97
N ILE A 18 9.88 -1.99 -3.08
CA ILE A 18 11.00 -1.97 -4.05
C ILE A 18 10.46 -1.91 -5.48
N LEU A 19 9.49 -2.76 -5.83
CA LEU A 19 8.95 -2.81 -7.19
C LEU A 19 8.24 -1.51 -7.56
N SER A 20 7.49 -0.91 -6.63
CA SER A 20 6.81 0.38 -6.86
C SER A 20 7.79 1.54 -7.11
N ALA A 21 8.99 1.49 -6.52
CA ALA A 21 10.02 2.51 -6.70
C ALA A 21 10.76 2.41 -8.04
N HIS A 22 10.80 1.21 -8.65
CA HIS A 22 11.61 0.96 -9.85
C HIS A 22 10.81 0.60 -11.11
N MET A 23 9.53 0.24 -10.97
CA MET A 23 8.66 -0.05 -12.11
C MET A 23 7.85 1.17 -12.53
N ALA A 24 7.59 1.26 -13.84
CA ALA A 24 6.53 2.13 -14.34
C ALA A 24 5.19 1.73 -13.70
N PRO A 25 4.32 2.68 -13.29
CA PRO A 25 3.09 2.39 -12.55
C PRO A 25 2.18 1.34 -13.20
N VAL A 26 2.03 1.40 -14.52
CA VAL A 26 1.21 0.43 -15.28
C VAL A 26 1.76 -0.99 -15.24
N LYS A 27 3.09 -1.15 -15.19
CA LYS A 27 3.75 -2.46 -15.10
C LYS A 27 3.63 -3.02 -13.69
N PHE A 28 3.79 -2.18 -12.67
CA PHE A 28 3.58 -2.54 -11.28
C PHE A 28 2.15 -3.03 -11.04
N ALA A 29 1.14 -2.27 -11.47
CA ALA A 29 -0.26 -2.65 -11.31
C ALA A 29 -0.58 -4.00 -11.98
N ARG A 30 -0.08 -4.24 -13.19
CA ARG A 30 -0.23 -5.53 -13.88
C ARG A 30 0.48 -6.68 -13.15
N PHE A 31 1.66 -6.44 -12.60
CA PHE A 31 2.39 -7.43 -11.81
C PHE A 31 1.61 -7.84 -10.56
N VAL A 32 1.10 -6.86 -9.79
CA VAL A 32 0.31 -7.12 -8.58
C VAL A 32 -0.92 -7.99 -8.88
N VAL A 33 -1.64 -7.69 -9.97
CA VAL A 33 -2.80 -8.48 -10.41
C VAL A 33 -2.38 -9.88 -10.88
N ALA A 34 -1.33 -9.99 -11.70
CA ALA A 34 -0.85 -11.27 -12.21
C ALA A 34 -0.36 -12.22 -11.10
N CYS A 35 0.18 -11.67 -10.03
CA CYS A 35 0.62 -12.43 -8.86
C CYS A 35 -0.49 -12.61 -7.80
N GLN A 36 -1.73 -12.18 -8.07
CA GLN A 36 -2.85 -12.25 -7.13
C GLN A 36 -2.54 -11.61 -5.76
N LEU A 37 -1.62 -10.63 -5.71
CA LEU A 37 -1.15 -9.97 -4.49
C LEU A 37 -2.18 -8.98 -3.89
N GLY A 38 -3.39 -8.96 -4.45
CA GLY A 38 -4.53 -8.17 -3.99
C GLY A 38 -5.66 -9.00 -3.36
N GLU A 39 -5.54 -10.32 -3.30
CA GLU A 39 -6.48 -11.20 -2.59
C GLU A 39 -6.20 -11.29 -1.07
N GLY A 40 -5.36 -10.39 -0.55
CA GLY A 40 -5.14 -10.25 0.88
C GLY A 40 -6.31 -9.57 1.58
N GLU A 41 -6.22 -9.53 2.91
CA GLU A 41 -7.11 -8.85 3.85
C GLU A 41 -7.13 -7.32 3.63
N TYR A 42 -7.58 -6.87 2.46
CA TYR A 42 -7.77 -5.46 2.10
C TYR A 42 -8.56 -4.74 3.20
N LEU A 43 -9.51 -5.44 3.82
CA LEU A 43 -10.27 -4.92 4.95
C LEU A 43 -9.40 -4.68 6.19
N LEU A 44 -8.48 -5.59 6.55
CA LEU A 44 -7.54 -5.35 7.66
C LEU A 44 -6.57 -4.22 7.34
N SER A 45 -5.97 -4.22 6.15
CA SER A 45 -5.04 -3.18 5.75
C SER A 45 -5.71 -1.82 5.64
N LYS A 46 -6.93 -1.73 5.09
CA LYS A 46 -7.75 -0.51 5.07
C LYS A 46 -8.02 -0.01 6.49
N ASN A 47 -8.45 -0.91 7.38
CA ASN A 47 -8.76 -0.53 8.75
C ASN A 47 -7.52 -0.04 9.50
N GLU A 48 -6.34 -0.59 9.25
CA GLU A 48 -5.08 -0.11 9.85
C GLU A 48 -4.62 1.22 9.24
N MET A 49 -4.69 1.37 7.91
CA MET A 49 -4.24 2.58 7.20
C MET A 49 -5.10 3.81 7.51
N PHE A 50 -6.38 3.60 7.81
CA PHE A 50 -7.36 4.65 8.04
C PHE A 50 -7.93 4.62 9.46
N ALA A 51 -7.26 3.94 10.41
CA ALA A 51 -7.74 3.77 11.79
C ALA A 51 -8.05 5.12 12.47
N ASP A 52 -7.20 6.11 12.23
CA ASP A 52 -7.28 7.46 12.81
C ASP A 52 -7.84 8.51 11.82
N GLU A 53 -8.38 8.05 10.69
CA GLU A 53 -8.88 8.94 9.64
C GLU A 53 -10.41 8.97 9.64
N THR A 54 -10.97 10.16 9.46
CA THR A 54 -12.39 10.36 9.20
C THR A 54 -12.61 10.66 7.71
N VAL A 55 -13.86 10.55 7.26
CA VAL A 55 -14.21 10.95 5.88
C VAL A 55 -13.81 12.41 5.63
N ASP A 56 -13.99 13.28 6.62
CA ASP A 56 -13.62 14.69 6.52
C ASP A 56 -12.09 14.87 6.44
N SER A 57 -11.29 14.15 7.24
CA SER A 57 -9.83 14.26 7.18
C SER A 57 -9.26 13.76 5.86
N LEU A 58 -9.84 12.70 5.30
CA LEU A 58 -9.47 12.16 3.99
C LEU A 58 -9.84 13.13 2.87
N TYR A 59 -11.02 13.75 2.95
CA TYR A 59 -11.46 14.75 1.97
C TYR A 59 -10.50 15.94 1.91
N GLU A 60 -10.11 16.48 3.07
CA GLU A 60 -9.18 17.60 3.15
C GLU A 60 -7.81 17.24 2.56
N LYS A 61 -7.28 16.04 2.86
CA LYS A 61 -6.02 15.54 2.28
C LYS A 61 -6.06 15.39 0.76
N VAL A 62 -7.18 14.90 0.22
CA VAL A 62 -7.36 14.79 -1.24
C VAL A 62 -7.41 16.19 -1.85
N ARG A 63 -8.15 17.11 -1.25
CA ARG A 63 -8.25 18.49 -1.71
C ARG A 63 -6.89 19.19 -1.70
N ASP A 64 -6.10 19.03 -0.64
CA ASP A 64 -4.76 19.60 -0.53
C ASP A 64 -3.80 19.02 -1.57
N PHE A 65 -3.89 17.71 -1.86
CA PHE A 65 -3.11 17.09 -2.93
C PHE A 65 -3.49 17.60 -4.33
N GLU A 66 -4.79 17.81 -4.58
CA GLU A 66 -5.29 18.33 -5.85
C GLU A 66 -4.93 19.81 -6.05
N GLN A 67 -4.96 20.60 -4.97
CA GLN A 67 -4.61 22.02 -4.99
C GLN A 67 -3.08 22.25 -4.98
N GLY A 68 -2.32 21.31 -4.40
CA GLY A 68 -0.85 21.30 -4.40
C GLY A 68 -0.22 20.84 -5.71
N LYS A 69 -1.01 20.41 -6.71
CA LYS A 69 -0.56 20.28 -8.10
C LYS A 69 -0.52 21.67 -8.75
N THR A 70 0.48 22.47 -8.42
CA THR A 70 0.96 23.60 -9.25
C THR A 70 2.46 23.50 -9.43
#